data_AF-A0A251WKP8-F1
#
_entry.id   AF-A0A251WKP8-F1
#
_cell.length_a   1.000
_cell.length_b   1.000
_cell.length_c   1.000
_cell.angle_alpha   90.00
_cell.angle_beta   90.00
_cell.angle_gamma   90.00
#
_symmetry.space_group_name_H-M   'P 1'
#
loop_
_entity.id
_entity.type
_entity.pdbx_description
1 polymer ?
#
loop_
_entity_poly.entity_id
_entity_poly.type
_entity_poly.pdbx_seq_one_letter_code
_entity_poly.pdbx_strand_id
1 'polypeptide(L)' 'MFIGMSDHDRPIDDARRPLQFYLLGTREEIQSTINQLQVVRFCERTRWSTPIPVLGSDWKYISMME' A
#
# COMPACT_ATOMS: atom_id res chain seq x y z
N MET A 1 -36.03 -1.09 -2.90
CA MET A 1 -36.10 -2.23 -3.82
C MET A 1 -36.44 -1.69 -5.21
N PHE A 2 -35.48 -1.71 -6.15
CA PHE A 2 -35.71 -1.58 -7.59
C PHE A 2 -34.52 -2.25 -8.32
N ILE A 3 -34.86 -2.98 -9.38
CA ILE A 3 -34.03 -3.90 -10.17
C ILE A 3 -33.50 -3.16 -11.40
N GLY A 4 -32.29 -3.48 -11.86
CA GLY A 4 -31.79 -3.09 -13.17
C GLY A 4 -30.33 -3.46 -13.41
N MET A 5 -29.97 -4.74 -13.29
CA MET A 5 -28.69 -5.25 -13.78
C MET A 5 -28.81 -5.49 -15.28
N SER A 6 -28.49 -4.47 -16.07
CA SER A 6 -28.25 -4.60 -17.51
C SER A 6 -26.76 -4.48 -17.76
N ASP A 7 -26.13 -5.62 -18.02
CA ASP A 7 -25.15 -5.82 -19.08
C ASP A 7 -24.26 -4.61 -19.39
N HIS A 8 -23.17 -4.51 -18.63
CA HIS A 8 -21.90 -4.05 -19.17
C HIS A 8 -20.90 -5.14 -18.85
N ASP A 9 -20.91 -6.17 -19.70
CA ASP A 9 -19.84 -7.14 -19.92
C ASP A 9 -18.59 -6.38 -20.42
N ARG A 10 -18.05 -5.52 -19.56
CA ARG A 10 -16.69 -5.03 -19.72
C ARG A 10 -15.82 -6.15 -19.20
N PRO A 11 -14.90 -6.73 -19.99
CA PRO A 11 -13.86 -7.55 -19.41
C PRO A 11 -13.22 -6.69 -18.32
N ILE A 12 -13.29 -7.15 -17.08
CA ILE A 12 -12.49 -6.56 -16.01
C ILE A 12 -11.07 -6.78 -16.48
N ASP A 13 -10.50 -5.72 -17.02
CA ASP A 13 -9.14 -5.69 -17.53
C ASP A 13 -8.24 -6.21 -16.40
N ASP A 14 -7.65 -7.38 -16.62
CA ASP A 14 -6.68 -8.03 -15.74
C ASP A 14 -5.42 -7.15 -15.54
N ALA A 15 -5.37 -5.95 -16.13
CA ALA A 15 -4.37 -4.92 -15.90
C ALA A 15 -4.60 -4.03 -14.67
N ARG A 16 -5.45 -4.41 -13.70
CA ARG A 16 -5.44 -3.77 -12.37
C ARG A 16 -4.14 -4.15 -11.65
N ARG A 17 -3.07 -3.41 -11.96
CA ARG A 17 -1.79 -3.50 -11.25
C ARG A 17 -2.08 -3.45 -9.74
N PRO A 18 -1.49 -4.35 -8.94
CA PRO A 18 -1.65 -4.31 -7.49
C PRO A 18 -1.25 -2.93 -6.99
N LEU A 19 -2.06 -2.38 -6.08
CA LEU A 19 -1.90 -1.03 -5.61
C LEU A 19 -0.70 -0.98 -4.66
N GLN A 20 0.41 -0.41 -5.12
CA GLN A 20 1.67 -0.33 -4.37
C GLN A 20 1.76 1.01 -3.64
N PHE A 21 1.96 0.97 -2.33
CA PHE A 21 2.27 2.16 -1.53
C PHE A 21 3.73 2.13 -1.09
N TYR A 22 4.33 3.31 -1.02
CA TYR A 22 5.70 3.52 -0.56
C TYR A 22 5.71 4.55 0.58
N LEU A 23 6.39 4.21 1.66
CA LEU A 23 6.72 5.15 2.74
C LEU A 23 8.18 5.55 2.60
N LEU A 24 8.46 6.85 2.65
CA LEU A 24 9.80 7.43 2.56
C LEU A 24 10.01 8.36 3.75
N GLY A 25 11.07 8.16 4.52
CA GLY A 25 11.36 8.97 5.71
C GLY A 25 12.51 8.39 6.52
N THR A 26 12.65 8.81 7.77
CA THR A 26 13.54 8.13 8.70
C THR A 26 12.99 6.75 9.06
N ARG A 27 13.85 5.91 9.65
CA ARG A 27 13.43 4.57 10.07
C ARG A 27 12.30 4.62 11.10
N GLU A 28 12.39 5.57 12.02
CA GLU A 28 11.44 5.78 13.11
C GLU A 28 10.09 6.28 12.59
N GLU A 29 10.11 7.23 11.64
CA GLU A 29 8.90 7.76 11.00
C GLU A 29 8.15 6.68 10.22
N ILE A 30 8.87 5.85 9.46
CA ILE A 30 8.28 4.75 8.69
C ILE A 30 7.64 3.74 9.64
N GLN A 31 8.35 3.31 10.68
CA GLN A 31 7.82 2.33 11.63
C GLN A 31 6.59 2.87 12.38
N SER A 32 6.64 4.15 12.81
CA SER A 32 5.51 4.81 13.46
C SER A 32 4.28 4.86 12.56
N THR A 33 4.48 5.20 11.28
CA THR A 33 3.40 5.24 10.28
C THR A 33 2.82 3.85 10.03
N ILE A 34 3.65 2.82 9.87
CA ILE A 34 3.18 1.42 9.73
C ILE A 34 2.31 1.02 10.92
N ASN A 35 2.75 1.33 12.14
CA ASN A 35 1.99 1.01 13.36
C ASN A 35 0.62 1.72 13.37
N GLN A 36 0.56 2.99 12.97
CA GLN A 36 -0.71 3.73 12.88
C GLN A 36 -1.64 3.12 11.82
N LEU A 37 -1.11 2.75 10.65
CA LEU A 37 -1.87 2.11 9.58
C LEU A 37 -2.43 0.75 10.00
N GLN A 38 -1.67 -0.01 10.79
CA GLN A 38 -2.15 -1.27 11.37
C GLN A 38 -3.31 -1.06 12.35
N VAL A 39 -3.25 -0.02 13.20
CA VAL A 39 -4.32 0.29 14.16
C VAL A 39 -5.64 0.62 13.46
N VAL A 40 -5.59 1.39 12.38
CA VAL A 40 -6.80 1.73 11.60
C VAL A 40 -7.21 0.62 10.63
N ARG A 41 -6.53 -0.53 10.68
CA ARG A 41 -6.74 -1.69 9.79
C ARG A 41 -6.68 -1.30 8.32
N PHE A 42 -5.87 -0.30 8.01
CA PHE A 42 -5.60 0.09 6.64
C PHE A 42 -4.88 -1.09 5.99
N CYS A 43 -5.62 -1.81 5.14
CA CYS A 43 -5.08 -2.91 4.36
C CYS A 43 -4.68 -4.13 5.23
N GLU A 44 -5.68 -4.79 5.87
CA GLU A 44 -5.52 -5.91 6.82
C GLU A 44 -4.70 -7.13 6.31
N ARG A 45 -4.47 -7.26 5.01
CA ARG A 45 -3.80 -8.41 4.39
C ARG A 45 -2.44 -8.09 3.78
N THR A 46 -2.04 -6.82 3.73
CA THR A 46 -0.77 -6.44 3.12
C THR A 46 0.32 -6.34 4.16
N ARG A 47 1.52 -6.75 3.74
CA ARG A 47 2.71 -6.74 4.59
C ARG A 47 3.59 -5.59 4.14
N TRP A 48 4.00 -4.77 5.10
CA TRP A 48 5.03 -3.76 4.85
C TRP A 48 6.39 -4.43 4.85
N SER A 49 7.20 -4.17 3.83
CA SER A 49 8.58 -4.59 3.78
C SER A 49 9.36 -3.95 4.93
N THR A 50 10.44 -4.60 5.36
CA THR A 50 11.38 -3.96 6.27
C THR A 50 11.90 -2.65 5.64
N PRO A 51 12.10 -1.57 6.41
CA PRO A 51 12.65 -0.33 5.87
C PRO A 51 14.05 -0.55 5.29
N ILE A 52 14.23 -0.25 4.01
CA ILE A 52 15.49 -0.39 3.26
C ILE A 52 16.14 0.99 3.11
N PRO A 53 17.45 1.16 3.37
CA PRO A 53 18.11 2.46 3.17
C PRO A 53 18.12 2.87 1.70
N VAL A 54 17.88 4.15 1.43
CA VAL A 54 17.93 4.71 0.08
C VAL A 54 19.39 5.00 -0.28
N LEU A 55 19.85 4.44 -1.41
CA LEU A 55 21.21 4.67 -1.92
C LEU A 55 21.45 6.17 -2.13
N GLY A 56 22.55 6.68 -1.55
CA GLY A 56 22.92 8.10 -1.63
C GLY A 56 22.30 8.99 -0.56
N SER A 57 21.61 8.43 0.44
CA SER A 57 21.08 9.20 1.58
C SER A 57 21.32 8.46 2.90
N ASP A 58 22.00 9.11 3.84
CA ASP A 58 22.39 8.49 5.12
C ASP A 58 21.24 8.33 6.13
N TRP A 59 20.11 9.01 5.88
CA TRP A 59 18.99 9.06 6.82
C TRP A 59 17.65 8.60 6.24
N LYS A 60 17.57 8.33 4.93
CA LYS A 60 16.32 7.99 4.26
C LYS A 60 16.18 6.48 4.12
N TYR A 61 15.00 6.01 4.47
CA TYR A 61 14.57 4.64 4.31
C TYR A 61 13.33 4.59 3.43
N ILE A 62 13.09 3.45 2.79
CA ILE A 62 11.89 3.15 2.03
C ILE A 62 11.25 1.86 2.54
N SER A 63 9.94 1.84 2.71
CA SER A 63 9.17 0.63 2.95
C SER A 63 8.04 0.55 1.93
N MET A 64 7.84 -0.64 1.36
CA MET A 64 6.85 -0.91 0.34
C MET A 64 5.74 -1.79 0.92
N MET A 65 4.51 -1.51 0.53
CA MET A 65 3.37 -2.38 0.82
C MET A 65 3.28 -3.48 -0.26
N GLU A 66 3.35 -4.73 0.18
CA GLU A 66 3.14 -5.96 -0.61
C GLU A 66 1.77 -6.59 -0.35
#